data_AF-A0A2V9WBR8-F1
#
_entry.id   AF-A0A2V9WBR8-F1
#
_cell.length_a   1.000
_cell.length_b   1.000
_cell.length_c   1.000
_cell.angle_alpha   90.00
_cell.angle_beta   90.00
_cell.angle_gamma   90.00
#
_symmetry.space_group_name_H-M   'P 1'
#
loop_
_entity.id
_entity.type
_entity.pdbx_description
1 polymer ?
#
loop_
_entity_poly.entity_id
_entity_poly.type
_entity_poly.pdbx_seq_one_letter_code
_entity_poly.pdbx_strand_id
1 'polypeptide(L)'
;AQDRSLTNAGLRSDVNYTKGIHNVKIGATYQQTFLNENDTMGIVDPNFVASFGCPNGNPAPDPCAVLPPFDLTTGGTPFRFKGHTDVKELALYAQDAISKGNWTLNLGIRGDFYNGLTTHNEAEPRLGIAYNIRRTNTVLRASYARV
;
A
#
# COMPACT_ATOMS: atom_id res chain seq x y z
N ALA A 1 22.37 10.03 -9.77
CA ALA A 1 21.55 10.52 -8.65
C ALA A 1 20.19 9.85 -8.75
N GLN A 2 19.59 9.48 -7.62
CA GLN A 2 18.26 8.88 -7.56
C GLN A 2 17.25 9.99 -7.25
N ASP A 3 16.38 10.32 -8.20
CA ASP A 3 15.37 11.37 -8.05
C ASP A 3 13.99 10.74 -8.11
N ARG A 4 13.37 10.60 -6.94
CA ARG A 4 12.04 10.02 -6.78
C ARG A 4 11.10 10.99 -6.08
N SER A 5 9.95 11.26 -6.69
CA SER A 5 8.89 12.05 -6.05
C SER A 5 7.65 11.19 -5.81
N LEU A 6 7.14 11.21 -4.59
CA LEU A 6 5.90 10.57 -4.19
C LEU A 6 4.89 11.66 -3.82
N THR A 7 3.80 11.76 -4.58
CA THR A 7 2.71 12.68 -4.28
C THR A 7 1.48 11.89 -3.86
N ASN A 8 1.04 12.08 -2.63
CA ASN A 8 -0.15 11.44 -2.10
C ASN A 8 -1.35 12.38 -2.21
N ALA A 9 -2.41 11.92 -2.87
CA ALA A 9 -3.70 12.60 -2.92
C ALA A 9 -4.81 11.62 -2.50
N GLY A 10 -5.84 12.11 -1.84
CA GLY A 10 -6.93 11.24 -1.43
C GLY A 10 -8.15 12.00 -0.93
N LEU A 11 -9.26 11.29 -0.88
CA LEU A 11 -10.54 11.75 -0.36
C LEU A 11 -11.06 10.72 0.65
N ARG A 12 -11.55 11.22 1.78
CA ARG A 12 -12.26 10.42 2.77
C ARG A 12 -13.65 11.01 2.98
N SER A 13 -14.66 10.16 2.93
CA SER A 13 -16.04 10.51 3.23
C SER A 13 -16.62 9.55 4.27
N ASP A 14 -17.39 10.08 5.20
CA ASP A 14 -18.13 9.28 6.17
C ASP A 14 -19.48 9.88 6.50
N VAL A 15 -20.43 9.00 6.79
CA VAL A 15 -21.79 9.33 7.20
C VAL A 15 -22.08 8.54 8.47
N ASN A 16 -22.58 9.25 9.48
CA ASN A 16 -22.97 8.67 10.76
C ASN A 16 -24.48 8.85 10.94
N TYR A 17 -25.17 7.79 11.35
CA TYR A 17 -26.60 7.79 11.58
C TYR A 17 -26.93 7.09 12.90
N THR A 18 -27.46 7.86 13.84
CA THR A 18 -27.88 7.38 15.15
C THR A 18 -29.39 7.28 15.21
N LYS A 19 -29.92 6.08 15.45
CA LYS A 19 -31.35 5.85 15.66
C LYS A 19 -31.60 4.76 16.69
N GLY A 20 -32.25 5.15 17.79
CA GLY A 20 -32.60 4.22 18.87
C GLY A 20 -31.35 3.59 19.48
N ILE A 21 -31.25 2.27 19.40
CA ILE A 21 -30.10 1.52 19.91
C ILE A 21 -28.92 1.47 18.93
N HIS A 22 -29.10 1.89 17.67
CA HIS A 22 -28.09 1.76 16.61
C HIS A 22 -27.33 3.07 16.40
N ASN A 23 -26.04 2.95 16.17
CA ASN A 23 -25.17 4.02 15.73
C ASN A 23 -24.35 3.50 14.56
N VAL A 24 -24.88 3.73 13.36
CA VAL A 24 -24.34 3.22 12.11
C VAL A 24 -23.37 4.24 11.53
N LYS A 25 -22.17 3.79 11.17
CA LYS A 25 -21.16 4.57 10.47
C LYS A 25 -20.80 3.88 9.16
N ILE A 26 -20.91 4.58 8.05
CA ILE A 26 -20.50 4.10 6.74
C ILE A 26 -19.51 5.09 6.15
N GLY A 27 -18.46 4.62 5.50
CA GLY A 27 -17.52 5.51 4.85
C GLY A 27 -16.73 4.87 3.72
N ALA A 28 -16.15 5.74 2.91
CA ALA A 28 -15.27 5.39 1.82
C ALA A 28 -13.98 6.22 1.94
N THR A 29 -12.86 5.64 1.53
CA THR A 29 -11.57 6.33 1.42
C THR A 29 -10.96 5.94 0.10
N TYR A 30 -10.65 6.94 -0.72
CA TYR A 30 -9.90 6.75 -1.96
C TYR A 30 -8.55 7.45 -1.80
N GLN A 31 -7.47 6.74 -2.08
CA GLN A 31 -6.12 7.27 -2.05
C GLN A 31 -5.41 6.93 -3.36
N GLN A 32 -4.60 7.87 -3.82
CA GLN A 32 -3.77 7.72 -4.99
C GLN A 32 -2.39 8.29 -4.70
N THR A 33 -1.38 7.48 -4.94
CA THR A 33 0.03 7.84 -4.81
C THR A 33 0.64 7.88 -6.20
N PHE A 34 1.03 9.07 -6.63
CA PHE A 34 1.76 9.29 -7.88
C PHE A 34 3.24 9.10 -7.60
N LEU A 35 3.86 8.15 -8.29
CA LEU A 35 5.29 7.86 -8.20
C LEU A 35 5.95 8.27 -9.53
N ASN A 36 6.76 9.33 -9.47
CA ASN A 36 7.64 9.72 -10.57
C ASN A 36 9.08 9.34 -10.23
N GLU A 37 9.75 8.71 -11.18
CA GLU A 37 11.15 8.29 -11.07
C GLU A 37 11.94 8.92 -12.22
N ASN A 38 13.06 9.56 -11.89
CA ASN A 38 14.02 10.12 -12.84
C ASN A 38 15.44 9.75 -12.39
N ASP A 39 15.73 8.46 -12.41
CA ASP A 39 16.97 7.93 -11.87
C ASP A 39 18.07 7.90 -12.93
N THR A 40 19.27 8.23 -12.50
CA THR A 40 20.47 8.14 -13.32
C THR A 40 21.43 7.16 -12.68
N MET A 41 21.69 6.05 -13.37
CA MET A 41 22.50 4.92 -12.92
C MET A 41 23.57 4.57 -13.96
N GLY A 42 24.73 4.10 -13.51
CA GLY A 42 25.82 3.72 -14.38
C GLY A 42 26.71 2.71 -13.67
N ILE A 43 27.43 1.90 -14.45
CA ILE A 43 28.37 0.91 -13.89
C ILE A 43 29.63 1.67 -13.47
N VAL A 44 30.07 1.46 -12.24
CA VAL A 44 31.26 2.09 -11.65
C VAL A 44 32.32 1.08 -11.21
N ASP A 45 31.98 -0.20 -11.25
CA ASP A 45 32.93 -1.28 -10.98
C ASP A 45 33.53 -1.76 -12.32
N PRO A 46 34.85 -1.57 -12.53
CA PRO A 46 35.51 -1.92 -13.79
C PRO A 46 35.51 -3.43 -14.09
N ASN A 47 35.26 -4.27 -13.08
CA ASN A 47 35.19 -5.71 -13.26
C ASN A 47 33.77 -6.21 -13.57
N PHE A 48 32.74 -5.36 -13.45
CA PHE A 48 31.34 -5.79 -13.58
C PHE A 48 31.01 -6.32 -14.98
N VAL A 49 31.36 -5.59 -16.04
CA VAL A 49 31.10 -6.04 -17.42
C VAL A 49 32.01 -7.23 -17.80
N ALA A 50 33.27 -7.21 -17.34
CA ALA A 50 34.22 -8.30 -17.57
C ALA A 50 33.81 -9.62 -16.88
N SER A 51 33.08 -9.55 -15.76
CA SER A 51 32.62 -10.73 -15.01
C SER A 51 31.68 -11.66 -15.80
N PHE A 52 31.03 -11.16 -16.85
CA PHE A 52 30.14 -11.95 -17.70
C PHE A 52 30.90 -12.88 -18.68
N GLY A 53 32.23 -12.76 -18.81
CA GLY A 53 33.07 -13.75 -19.47
C GLY A 53 32.75 -13.97 -20.96
N CYS A 54 32.32 -12.93 -21.68
CA CYS A 54 31.71 -13.05 -23.00
C CYS A 54 32.74 -13.26 -24.12
N PRO A 55 32.76 -14.42 -24.81
CA PRO A 55 33.77 -14.70 -25.81
C PRO A 55 33.38 -14.16 -27.20
N ASN A 56 32.09 -14.13 -27.58
CA ASN A 56 31.68 -13.94 -28.99
C ASN A 56 30.23 -13.44 -29.24
N GLY A 57 29.53 -12.86 -28.27
CA GLY A 57 28.28 -12.12 -28.53
C GLY A 57 27.10 -12.86 -29.18
N ASN A 58 26.73 -14.08 -28.75
CA ASN A 58 25.45 -14.71 -29.18
C ASN A 58 24.98 -15.86 -28.26
N PRO A 59 23.65 -16.02 -28.00
CA PRO A 59 22.52 -15.24 -28.50
C PRO A 59 22.07 -14.10 -27.58
N ALA A 60 21.57 -13.04 -28.21
CA ALA A 60 21.09 -11.82 -27.58
C ALA A 60 19.81 -12.02 -26.72
N PRO A 61 19.57 -11.14 -25.73
CA PRO A 61 20.43 -10.03 -25.31
C PRO A 61 21.57 -10.51 -24.41
N ASP A 62 22.80 -10.42 -24.90
CA ASP A 62 24.02 -10.69 -24.14
C ASP A 62 24.34 -9.42 -23.32
N PRO A 63 24.54 -9.50 -21.99
CA PRO A 63 24.99 -8.39 -21.16
C PRO A 63 26.19 -7.63 -21.75
N CYS A 64 27.09 -8.33 -22.45
CA CYS A 64 28.26 -7.72 -23.09
C CYS A 64 27.96 -6.91 -24.35
N ALA A 65 26.74 -6.98 -24.91
CA ALA A 65 26.28 -6.11 -25.97
C ALA A 65 25.47 -4.91 -25.45
N VAL A 66 24.78 -5.07 -24.32
CA VAL A 66 23.81 -4.09 -23.80
C VAL A 66 24.41 -3.14 -22.76
N LEU A 67 25.33 -3.63 -21.92
CA LEU A 67 25.89 -2.88 -20.80
C LEU A 67 27.07 -1.94 -21.13
N PRO A 68 27.95 -2.19 -22.14
CA PRO A 68 29.12 -1.34 -22.37
C PRO A 68 28.83 0.16 -22.55
N PRO A 69 27.74 0.59 -23.22
CA PRO A 69 27.40 2.01 -23.32
C PRO A 69 27.12 2.71 -21.98
N PHE A 70 26.85 1.94 -20.92
CA PHE A 70 26.50 2.43 -19.58
C PHE A 70 27.63 2.27 -18.55
N ASP A 71 28.82 1.85 -18.98
CA ASP A 71 30.00 1.66 -18.14
C ASP A 71 30.82 2.95 -18.02
N LEU A 72 30.75 3.59 -16.85
CA LEU A 72 31.45 4.85 -16.59
C LEU A 72 32.95 4.65 -16.40
N THR A 73 33.43 3.41 -16.20
CA THR A 73 34.85 3.09 -16.04
C THR A 73 35.60 3.01 -17.37
N THR A 74 34.87 2.81 -18.47
CA THR A 74 35.39 2.74 -19.84
C THR A 74 34.94 3.91 -20.72
N GLY A 75 34.38 4.96 -20.11
CA GLY A 75 33.97 6.20 -20.80
C GLY A 75 32.54 6.20 -21.35
N GLY A 76 31.69 5.26 -20.91
CA GLY A 76 30.27 5.22 -21.21
C GLY A 76 29.46 6.36 -20.56
N THR A 77 28.17 6.38 -20.85
CA THR A 77 27.23 7.41 -20.35
C THR A 77 26.25 6.83 -19.35
N PRO A 78 25.79 7.60 -18.34
CA PRO A 78 24.80 7.07 -17.41
C PRO A 78 23.50 6.66 -18.09
N PHE A 79 22.96 5.50 -17.73
CA PHE A 79 21.59 5.11 -18.07
C PHE A 79 20.62 6.01 -17.32
N ARG A 80 19.66 6.58 -18.05
CA ARG A 80 18.60 7.41 -17.49
C ARG A 80 17.28 6.66 -17.54
N PHE A 81 16.78 6.33 -16.36
CA PHE A 81 15.43 5.78 -16.19
C PHE A 81 14.45 6.93 -15.93
N LYS A 82 13.37 6.98 -16.70
CA LYS A 82 12.27 7.89 -16.45
C LYS A 82 10.95 7.11 -16.44
N GLY A 83 10.37 6.98 -15.27
CA GLY A 83 9.17 6.20 -15.01
C GLY A 83 8.07 7.03 -14.35
N HIS A 84 6.83 6.64 -14.62
CA HIS A 84 5.66 7.12 -13.90
C HIS A 84 4.78 5.92 -13.58
N THR A 85 4.35 5.79 -12.33
CA THR A 85 3.37 4.79 -11.92
C THR A 85 2.41 5.36 -10.88
N ASP A 86 1.18 4.84 -10.87
CA ASP A 86 0.13 5.25 -9.96
C ASP A 86 -0.29 4.07 -9.09
N VAL A 87 -0.21 4.24 -7.77
CA VAL A 87 -0.77 3.29 -6.81
C VAL A 87 -2.12 3.82 -6.35
N LYS A 88 -3.17 3.00 -6.47
CA LYS A 88 -4.54 3.36 -6.10
C LYS A 88 -5.04 2.43 -5.00
N GLU A 89 -5.67 3.01 -4.00
CA GLU A 89 -6.30 2.28 -2.91
C GLU A 89 -7.72 2.81 -2.71
N LEU A 90 -8.68 1.89 -2.69
CA LEU A 90 -10.06 2.17 -2.34
C LEU A 90 -10.42 1.32 -1.13
N ALA A 91 -10.86 1.98 -0.07
CA ALA A 91 -11.35 1.35 1.13
C ALA A 91 -12.81 1.70 1.37
N LEU A 92 -13.64 0.69 1.58
CA LEU A 92 -15.05 0.85 1.95
C LEU A 92 -15.25 0.23 3.32
N TYR A 93 -15.99 0.90 4.21
CA TYR A 93 -16.28 0.34 5.52
C TYR A 93 -17.69 0.68 6.01
N ALA A 94 -18.25 -0.24 6.77
CA ALA A 94 -19.51 -0.07 7.48
C ALA A 94 -19.36 -0.62 8.89
N GLN A 95 -19.89 0.10 9.87
CA GLN A 95 -19.85 -0.24 11.29
C GLN A 95 -21.20 0.08 11.92
N ASP A 96 -21.64 -0.74 12.87
CA ASP A 96 -22.80 -0.48 13.71
C ASP A 96 -22.43 -0.70 15.17
N ALA A 97 -22.62 0.33 15.98
CA ALA A 97 -22.50 0.27 17.43
C ALA A 97 -23.90 0.21 18.05
N ILE A 98 -24.26 -0.98 18.53
CA ILE A 98 -25.57 -1.28 19.10
C ILE A 98 -25.48 -1.18 20.61
N SER A 99 -26.16 -0.22 21.22
CA SER A 99 -26.20 -0.03 22.67
C SER A 99 -27.59 -0.35 23.22
N LYS A 100 -27.70 -1.41 24.02
CA LYS A 100 -28.96 -1.83 24.65
C LYS A 100 -28.75 -2.21 26.12
N GLY A 101 -29.29 -1.39 27.01
CA GLY A 101 -29.27 -1.63 28.46
C GLY A 101 -27.85 -1.56 29.02
N ASN A 102 -27.25 -2.72 29.31
CA ASN A 102 -25.89 -2.83 29.82
C ASN A 102 -24.92 -3.36 28.76
N TRP A 103 -25.41 -3.68 27.56
CA TRP A 103 -24.64 -4.26 26.48
C TRP A 103 -24.31 -3.21 25.42
N THR A 104 -23.09 -3.28 24.91
CA THR A 104 -22.67 -2.59 23.69
C THR A 104 -22.06 -3.62 22.74
N LEU A 105 -22.60 -3.74 21.54
CA LEU A 105 -22.06 -4.58 20.48
C LEU A 105 -21.52 -3.68 19.37
N ASN A 106 -20.30 -3.92 18.94
CA ASN A 106 -19.68 -3.22 17.81
C ASN A 106 -19.45 -4.24 16.70
N LEU A 107 -20.15 -4.05 15.58
CA LEU A 107 -20.01 -4.87 14.39
C LEU A 107 -19.42 -4.00 13.30
N GLY A 108 -18.42 -4.49 12.58
CA GLY A 108 -17.79 -3.74 11.51
C GLY A 108 -17.21 -4.64 10.44
N ILE A 109 -17.20 -4.13 9.22
CA ILE A 109 -16.48 -4.71 8.11
C ILE A 109 -15.80 -3.59 7.33
N ARG A 110 -14.58 -3.87 6.88
CA ARG A 110 -13.85 -3.04 5.94
C ARG A 110 -13.41 -3.91 4.76
N GLY A 111 -13.51 -3.37 3.56
CA GLY A 111 -12.98 -3.95 2.34
C GLY A 111 -11.95 -3.00 1.76
N ASP A 112 -10.74 -3.49 1.56
CA ASP A 112 -9.63 -2.76 0.97
C ASP A 112 -9.34 -3.33 -0.43
N PHE A 113 -9.30 -2.44 -1.43
CA PHE A 113 -9.03 -2.75 -2.82
C PHE A 113 -7.77 -1.99 -3.23
N TYR A 114 -6.67 -2.71 -3.36
CA TYR A 114 -5.37 -2.16 -3.69
C TYR A 114 -5.01 -2.49 -5.14
N ASN A 115 -4.64 -1.47 -5.89
CA ASN A 115 -4.19 -1.58 -7.27
C ASN A 115 -2.92 -0.73 -7.45
N GLY A 116 -1.77 -1.36 -7.19
CA GLY A 116 -0.44 -0.76 -7.30
C GLY A 116 0.54 -1.71 -7.97
N LEU A 117 1.60 -2.08 -7.26
CA LEU A 117 2.60 -3.07 -7.74
C LEU A 117 2.00 -4.48 -7.93
N THR A 118 0.94 -4.78 -7.19
CA THR A 118 0.11 -5.98 -7.30
C THR A 118 -1.34 -5.60 -7.06
N THR A 119 -2.28 -6.40 -7.57
CA THR A 119 -3.70 -6.25 -7.28
C THR A 119 -4.09 -7.17 -6.14
N HIS A 120 -4.63 -6.63 -5.06
CA HIS A 120 -5.10 -7.41 -3.91
C HIS A 120 -6.37 -6.80 -3.32
N ASN A 121 -7.30 -7.68 -2.93
CA ASN A 121 -8.55 -7.29 -2.28
C ASN A 121 -8.66 -8.03 -0.94
N GLU A 122 -8.88 -7.29 0.14
CA GLU A 122 -8.92 -7.84 1.49
C GLU A 122 -10.21 -7.45 2.20
N ALA A 123 -10.78 -8.41 2.94
CA ALA A 123 -11.93 -8.19 3.81
C ALA A 123 -11.51 -8.34 5.28
N GLU A 124 -11.73 -7.27 6.04
CA GLU A 124 -11.39 -7.12 7.45
C GLU A 124 -12.65 -7.04 8.33
N PRO A 125 -13.18 -8.18 8.81
CA PRO A 125 -14.24 -8.18 9.81
C PRO A 125 -13.73 -7.74 11.19
N ARG A 126 -14.54 -6.97 11.90
CA ARG A 126 -14.28 -6.46 13.26
C ARG A 126 -15.52 -6.68 14.13
N LEU A 127 -15.32 -7.34 15.27
CA LEU A 127 -16.39 -7.69 16.20
C LEU A 127 -15.95 -7.30 17.62
N GLY A 128 -16.84 -6.66 18.36
CA GLY A 128 -16.60 -6.28 19.75
C GLY A 128 -17.87 -6.39 20.57
N ILE A 129 -17.72 -6.83 21.81
CA ILE A 129 -18.79 -6.84 22.81
C ILE A 129 -18.30 -6.21 24.10
N ALA A 130 -19.15 -5.41 24.72
CA ALA A 130 -18.92 -4.81 26.02
C ALA A 130 -20.14 -5.01 26.92
N TYR A 131 -19.88 -5.25 28.20
CA TYR A 131 -20.91 -5.31 29.24
C TYR A 131 -20.57 -4.40 30.41
N ASN A 132 -21.53 -3.56 30.81
CA ASN A 132 -21.39 -2.63 31.92
C ASN A 132 -22.03 -3.20 33.20
N ILE A 133 -21.21 -3.43 34.22
CA ILE A 133 -21.61 -3.81 35.57
C ILE A 133 -21.90 -2.52 36.36
N ARG A 134 -23.15 -2.06 36.32
CA ARG A 134 -23.59 -0.79 36.94
C ARG A 134 -23.30 -0.68 38.44
N ARG A 135 -23.29 -1.80 39.18
CA ARG A 135 -23.05 -1.82 40.63
C ARG A 135 -21.62 -1.40 41.01
N THR A 136 -20.66 -1.65 40.13
CA THR A 136 -19.22 -1.40 40.36
C THR A 136 -18.62 -0.44 39.33
N ASN A 137 -19.44 0.10 38.41
CA ASN A 137 -18.99 0.87 37.24
C ASN A 137 -17.89 0.19 36.43
N THR A 138 -17.88 -1.14 36.41
CA THR A 138 -16.88 -1.94 35.68
C THR A 138 -17.39 -2.28 34.30
N VAL A 139 -16.56 -2.14 33.26
CA VAL A 139 -16.89 -2.55 31.90
C VAL A 139 -16.00 -3.71 31.48
N LEU A 140 -16.61 -4.85 31.15
CA LEU A 140 -15.94 -6.01 30.57
C LEU A 140 -16.01 -5.90 29.04
N ARG A 141 -14.89 -6.11 28.34
CA ARG A 141 -14.81 -6.03 26.88
C ARG A 141 -14.09 -7.23 26.30
N ALA A 142 -14.60 -7.73 25.18
CA ALA A 142 -13.92 -8.69 24.33
C ALA A 142 -14.07 -8.24 22.88
N SER A 143 -13.00 -8.38 22.09
CA SER A 143 -13.00 -7.98 20.69
C SER A 143 -12.12 -8.87 19.84
N TYR A 144 -12.51 -9.04 18.58
CA TYR A 144 -11.77 -9.71 17.53
C TYR A 144 -11.72 -8.82 16.30
N ALA A 145 -10.54 -8.67 15.71
CA ALA A 145 -10.35 -7.97 14.45
C ALA A 145 -9.39 -8.79 13.61
N ARG A 146 -9.79 -9.06 12.37
CA ARG A 146 -8.86 -9.54 11.34
C ARG A 146 -8.25 -8.32 10.67
N VAL A 147 -6.91 -8.30 10.64
CA VAL A 147 -6.05 -7.31 9.98
C VAL A 147 -5.26 -8.05 8.93
#